data_AF-A0A7J3WZ03-F1
#
_entry.id   AF-A0A7J3WZ03-F1
#
_cell.length_a   1.000
_cell.length_b   1.000
_cell.length_c   1.000
_cell.angle_alpha   90.00
_cell.angle_beta   90.00
_cell.angle_gamma   90.00
#
_symmetry.space_group_name_H-M   'P 1'
#
loop_
_entity.id
_entity.type
_entity.pdbx_description
1 polymer ?
#
loop_
_entity_poly.entity_id
_entity_poly.type
_entity_poly.pdbx_seq_one_letter_code
_entity_poly.pdbx_strand_id
1 'polypeptide(L)'
;MSRAVYVDTSRTSINGKRRKKPHVVYDGERIFQINKLTKLKSVNEVFIYTLFPEIYEEVLELLKRNIRIYLVRNTRILKKLRLENNMKKSDENDAVILSKISRDGSRLLTIQEVEKKDVAKKIVNLLLR
;
A
#
# COMPACT_ATOMS: atom_id res chain seq x y z
N MET A 1 11.82 11.10 -15.76
CA MET A 1 10.39 11.04 -15.36
C MET A 1 10.27 10.27 -14.07
N SER A 2 9.52 10.76 -13.08
CA SER A 2 9.24 9.99 -11.86
C SER A 2 8.29 8.84 -12.20
N ARG A 3 8.72 7.58 -12.01
CA ARG A 3 7.85 6.43 -12.21
C ARG A 3 7.05 6.18 -10.93
N ALA A 4 5.77 6.52 -10.95
CA ALA A 4 4.84 6.29 -9.85
C ALA A 4 4.12 4.97 -10.05
N VAL A 5 3.85 4.25 -8.96
CA VAL A 5 3.01 3.04 -8.98
C VAL A 5 1.97 3.10 -7.87
N TYR A 6 0.84 2.45 -8.11
CA TYR A 6 -0.31 2.41 -7.22
C TYR A 6 -0.54 0.98 -6.79
N VAL A 7 -0.55 0.73 -5.48
CA VAL A 7 -0.46 -0.62 -4.95
C VAL A 7 -1.61 -0.89 -3.99
N ASP A 8 -2.40 -1.91 -4.32
CA ASP A 8 -3.28 -2.54 -3.35
C ASP A 8 -2.44 -3.43 -2.42
N THR A 9 -2.30 -2.97 -1.17
CA THR A 9 -1.60 -3.68 -0.10
C THR A 9 -2.52 -4.59 0.71
N SER A 10 -3.81 -4.69 0.35
CA SER A 10 -4.79 -5.48 1.06
C SER A 10 -4.33 -6.92 1.19
N ARG A 11 -4.54 -7.51 2.36
CA ARG A 11 -4.51 -8.96 2.54
C ARG A 11 -5.92 -9.40 2.87
N THR A 12 -6.51 -10.24 2.04
CA THR A 12 -7.83 -10.80 2.31
C THR A 12 -7.74 -11.67 3.56
N SER A 13 -8.63 -11.40 4.52
CA SER A 13 -8.91 -12.34 5.60
C SER A 13 -9.89 -13.39 5.10
N ILE A 14 -9.58 -14.66 5.31
CA ILE A 14 -10.54 -15.76 5.23
C ILE A 14 -10.59 -16.34 6.64
N ASN A 15 -11.78 -16.43 7.23
CA ASN A 15 -11.99 -16.94 8.59
C ASN A 15 -11.11 -16.23 9.64
N GLY A 16 -10.98 -14.90 9.55
CA GLY A 16 -10.14 -14.11 10.45
C GLY A 16 -8.64 -14.22 10.21
N LYS A 17 -8.17 -15.13 9.34
CA LYS A 17 -6.75 -15.30 9.01
C LYS A 17 -6.40 -14.54 7.73
N ARG A 18 -5.50 -13.57 7.84
CA ARG A 18 -4.92 -12.88 6.67
C ARG A 18 -4.08 -13.88 5.87
N ARG A 19 -4.41 -14.09 4.59
CA ARG A 19 -3.55 -14.88 3.69
C ARG A 19 -2.42 -14.02 3.13
N LYS A 20 -1.24 -14.62 2.92
CA LYS A 20 -0.19 -14.03 2.08
C LYS A 20 -0.65 -14.16 0.61
N LYS A 21 -1.30 -13.12 0.09
CA LYS A 21 -1.53 -12.95 -1.35
C LYS A 21 -0.53 -11.93 -1.92
N PRO A 22 -0.26 -11.96 -3.24
CA PRO A 22 0.52 -10.92 -3.89
C PRO A 22 -0.11 -9.53 -3.73
N HIS A 23 0.71 -8.50 -3.76
CA HIS A 23 0.26 -7.12 -3.96
C HIS A 23 -0.09 -6.91 -5.42
N VAL A 24 -1.22 -6.25 -5.66
CA VAL A 24 -1.63 -5.84 -7.01
C VAL A 24 -1.11 -4.43 -7.25
N VAL A 25 -0.40 -4.26 -8.36
CA VAL A 25 0.29 -3.03 -8.73
C VAL A 25 -0.27 -2.54 -10.06
N TYR A 26 -0.57 -1.25 -10.13
CA TYR A 26 -0.84 -0.53 -11.36
C TYR A 26 0.25 0.51 -11.59
N ASP A 27 0.90 0.52 -12.74
CA ASP A 27 1.98 1.46 -13.07
C ASP A 27 1.55 2.64 -13.96
N GLY A 28 0.25 2.77 -14.20
CA GLY A 28 -0.31 3.76 -15.12
C GLY A 28 -0.60 3.20 -16.52
N GLU A 29 -0.10 2.02 -16.84
CA GLU A 29 -0.36 1.33 -18.11
C GLU A 29 -0.90 -0.09 -17.90
N ARG A 30 -0.26 -0.85 -16.99
CA ARG A 30 -0.53 -2.27 -16.82
C ARG A 30 -0.73 -2.61 -15.35
N ILE A 31 -1.49 -3.68 -15.14
CA ILE A 31 -1.70 -4.28 -13.83
C ILE A 31 -0.86 -5.55 -13.74
N PHE A 32 -0.14 -5.72 -12.64
CA PHE A 32 0.67 -6.91 -12.37
C PHE A 32 0.74 -7.21 -10.87
N GLN A 33 1.24 -8.39 -10.53
CA GLN A 33 1.31 -8.87 -9.15
C GLN A 33 2.75 -9.03 -8.67
N ILE A 34 3.01 -8.63 -7.42
CA ILE A 34 4.31 -8.84 -6.77
C ILE A 34 4.14 -9.44 -5.38
N ASN A 35 4.96 -10.42 -5.02
CA ASN A 35 4.89 -11.05 -3.70
C ASN A 35 5.49 -10.21 -2.57
N LYS A 36 6.35 -9.25 -2.91
CA LYS A 36 6.99 -8.31 -1.99
C LYS A 36 7.12 -6.96 -2.65
N LEU A 37 6.83 -5.88 -1.94
CA LEU A 37 7.00 -4.49 -2.38
C LEU A 37 8.45 -4.20 -2.75
N THR A 38 9.42 -4.85 -2.10
CA THR A 38 10.86 -4.69 -2.36
C THR A 38 11.32 -5.17 -3.74
N LYS A 39 10.44 -5.90 -4.47
CA LYS A 39 10.63 -6.27 -5.88
C LYS A 39 10.32 -5.15 -6.85
N LEU A 40 9.72 -4.04 -6.42
CA LEU A 40 9.57 -2.85 -7.26
C LEU A 40 10.95 -2.32 -7.62
N LYS A 41 11.27 -2.33 -8.92
CA LYS A 41 12.52 -1.79 -9.47
C LYS A 41 12.22 -0.52 -10.26
N SER A 42 13.13 0.45 -10.19
CA SER A 42 13.06 1.69 -10.99
C SER A 42 11.77 2.51 -10.77
N VAL A 43 11.31 2.58 -9.51
CA VAL A 43 10.15 3.36 -9.07
C VAL A 43 10.60 4.47 -8.14
N ASN A 44 10.03 5.67 -8.28
CA ASN A 44 10.34 6.81 -7.42
C ASN A 44 9.24 7.10 -6.39
N GLU A 45 8.00 6.72 -6.70
CA GLU A 45 6.84 7.00 -5.87
C GLU A 45 5.92 5.77 -5.81
N VAL A 46 5.46 5.43 -4.61
CA VAL A 46 4.54 4.33 -4.37
C VAL A 46 3.33 4.87 -3.60
N PHE A 47 2.14 4.68 -4.14
CA PHE A 47 0.89 5.06 -3.49
C PHE A 47 0.21 3.81 -2.93
N ILE A 48 -0.10 3.82 -1.64
CA ILE A 48 -0.80 2.75 -0.94
C ILE A 48 -2.03 3.31 -0.24
N TYR A 49 -3.07 2.51 -0.11
CA TYR A 49 -4.29 2.95 0.59
C TYR A 49 -4.32 2.57 2.07
N THR A 50 -3.60 1.52 2.46
CA THR A 50 -3.52 1.04 3.85
C THR A 50 -2.11 0.56 4.16
N LEU A 51 -1.62 0.89 5.36
CA LEU A 51 -0.33 0.43 5.87
C LEU A 51 -0.55 -0.71 6.88
N PHE A 52 -0.42 -1.95 6.42
CA PHE A 52 -0.56 -3.14 7.28
C PHE A 52 0.74 -3.47 8.03
N PRO A 53 0.68 -3.99 9.27
CA PRO A 53 1.87 -4.38 10.03
C PRO A 53 2.80 -5.36 9.33
N GLU A 54 2.26 -6.19 8.44
CA GLU A 54 3.00 -7.22 7.71
C GLU A 54 3.87 -6.67 6.58
N ILE A 55 3.68 -5.41 6.20
CA ILE A 55 4.47 -4.74 5.16
C ILE A 55 5.36 -3.63 5.72
N TYR A 56 5.41 -3.43 7.04
CA TYR A 56 6.24 -2.39 7.65
C TYR A 56 7.72 -2.54 7.27
N GLU A 57 8.28 -3.75 7.36
CA GLU A 57 9.67 -4.02 6.97
C GLU A 57 9.92 -3.71 5.49
N GLU A 58 9.00 -4.11 4.61
CA GLU A 58 9.11 -3.86 3.16
C GLU A 58 9.00 -2.37 2.83
N VAL A 59 8.11 -1.64 3.51
CA VAL A 59 7.96 -0.18 3.38
C VAL A 59 9.20 0.55 3.89
N LEU A 60 9.76 0.12 5.02
CA LEU A 60 11.01 0.68 5.54
C LEU A 60 12.17 0.50 4.57
N GLU A 61 12.28 -0.68 3.97
CA GLU A 61 13.33 -0.95 2.98
C GLU A 61 13.17 -0.06 1.74
N LEU A 62 11.94 0.14 1.24
CA LEU A 62 11.69 1.07 0.14
C LEU A 62 12.03 2.53 0.51
N LEU A 63 11.63 2.99 1.70
CA LEU A 63 11.97 4.33 2.18
C LEU A 63 13.50 4.52 2.27
N LYS A 64 14.24 3.52 2.75
CA LYS A 64 15.71 3.53 2.82
C LYS A 64 16.38 3.56 1.43
N ARG A 65 15.67 3.11 0.38
CA ARG A 65 16.08 3.23 -1.03
C ARG A 65 15.70 4.59 -1.64
N ASN A 66 15.31 5.58 -0.82
CA ASN A 66 14.83 6.90 -1.25
C ASN A 66 13.57 6.87 -2.14
N ILE A 67 12.74 5.83 -2.00
CA ILE A 67 11.45 5.76 -2.67
C ILE A 67 10.40 6.44 -1.80
N ARG A 68 9.67 7.41 -2.37
CA ARG A 68 8.62 8.14 -1.65
C ARG A 68 7.37 7.29 -1.55
N ILE A 69 6.90 7.03 -0.34
CA ILE A 69 5.68 6.25 -0.11
C ILE A 69 4.56 7.17 0.39
N TYR A 70 3.48 7.23 -0.38
CA TYR A 70 2.29 8.01 -0.10
C TYR A 70 1.17 7.11 0.40
N LEU A 71 0.64 7.39 1.59
CA LEU A 71 -0.51 6.71 2.17
C LEU A 71 -1.76 7.58 2.00
N VAL A 72 -2.80 7.06 1.36
CA VAL A 72 -4.08 7.76 1.19
C VAL A 72 -4.69 8.07 2.56
N ARG A 73 -5.12 9.33 2.76
CA ARG A 73 -5.62 9.81 4.06
C ARG A 73 -7.02 9.31 4.39
N ASN A 74 -7.87 9.14 3.38
CA ASN A 74 -9.27 8.78 3.57
C ASN A 74 -9.64 7.56 2.73
N THR A 75 -9.74 6.42 3.39
CA THR A 75 -10.10 5.14 2.76
C THR A 75 -11.53 5.11 2.21
N ARG A 76 -12.43 6.00 2.66
CA ARG A 76 -13.79 6.11 2.12
C ARG A 76 -13.79 6.63 0.67
N ILE A 77 -12.75 7.34 0.26
CA ILE A 77 -12.59 7.86 -1.11
C ILE A 77 -12.57 6.71 -2.12
N LEU A 78 -11.92 5.59 -1.80
CA LEU A 78 -11.89 4.42 -2.70
C LEU A 78 -13.28 3.88 -3.02
N LYS A 79 -14.14 3.73 -1.99
CA LYS A 79 -15.51 3.25 -2.21
C LYS A 79 -16.32 4.23 -3.06
N LYS A 80 -16.20 5.53 -2.78
CA LYS A 80 -16.88 6.59 -3.55
C LYS A 80 -16.44 6.58 -5.02
N LEU A 81 -15.12 6.61 -5.27
CA LEU A 81 -14.57 6.60 -6.63
C LEU A 81 -14.93 5.32 -7.40
N ARG A 82 -14.99 4.16 -6.74
CA ARG A 82 -15.47 2.93 -7.38
C ARG A 82 -16.91 3.07 -7.90
N LEU A 83 -17.80 3.63 -7.10
CA LEU A 83 -19.21 3.86 -7.50
C LEU A 83 -19.30 4.88 -8.64
N GLU A 84 -18.60 6.00 -8.54
CA GLU A 84 -18.57 7.05 -9.59
C GLU A 84 -18.03 6.54 -10.92
N ASN A 85 -17.18 5.51 -10.90
CA ASN A 85 -16.59 4.91 -12.10
C ASN A 85 -17.28 3.58 -12.51
N ASN A 86 -18.42 3.22 -11.91
CA ASN A 86 -19.14 1.97 -12.18
C ASN A 86 -18.27 0.70 -12.02
N MET A 87 -17.31 0.71 -11.09
CA MET A 87 -16.37 -0.38 -10.86
C MET A 87 -16.78 -1.27 -9.68
N LYS A 88 -16.76 -2.59 -9.89
CA LYS A 88 -16.90 -3.57 -8.81
C LYS A 88 -15.64 -3.57 -7.92
N LYS A 89 -15.78 -4.01 -6.67
CA LYS A 89 -14.63 -4.17 -5.77
C LYS A 89 -13.75 -5.33 -6.26
N SER A 90 -12.49 -5.04 -6.57
CA SER A 90 -11.41 -6.01 -6.75
C SER A 90 -10.07 -5.33 -6.43
N ASP A 91 -9.03 -6.13 -6.21
CA ASP A 91 -7.69 -5.61 -5.92
C ASP A 91 -7.14 -4.79 -7.10
N GLU A 92 -7.39 -5.25 -8.33
CA GLU A 92 -7.03 -4.56 -9.58
C GLU A 92 -7.73 -3.21 -9.70
N ASN A 93 -9.05 -3.18 -9.48
CA ASN A 93 -9.82 -1.96 -9.55
C ASN A 93 -9.42 -0.98 -8.44
N ASP A 94 -9.12 -1.46 -7.23
CA ASP A 94 -8.65 -0.61 -6.15
C ASP A 94 -7.26 0.00 -6.48
N ALA A 95 -6.34 -0.76 -7.11
CA ALA A 95 -5.06 -0.24 -7.61
C ALA A 95 -5.23 0.81 -8.72
N VAL A 96 -6.17 0.63 -9.65
CA VAL A 96 -6.49 1.61 -10.69
C VAL A 96 -7.16 2.85 -10.10
N ILE A 97 -8.09 2.70 -9.18
CA ILE A 97 -8.75 3.85 -8.52
C ILE A 97 -7.75 4.66 -7.70
N LEU A 98 -6.75 4.03 -7.07
CA LEU A 98 -5.67 4.73 -6.37
C LEU A 98 -4.94 5.73 -7.29
N SER A 99 -4.84 5.45 -8.59
CA SER A 99 -4.21 6.37 -9.54
C SER A 99 -4.99 7.65 -9.80
N LYS A 100 -6.30 7.65 -9.46
CA LYS A 100 -7.18 8.80 -9.62
C LYS A 100 -7.17 9.73 -8.40
N ILE A 101 -6.50 9.32 -7.31
CA ILE A 101 -6.40 10.13 -6.10
C ILE A 101 -5.21 11.09 -6.28
N SER A 102 -5.45 12.39 -6.08
CA SER A 102 -4.39 13.39 -6.12
C SER A 102 -3.34 13.13 -5.03
N ARG A 103 -2.11 13.60 -5.25
CA ARG A 103 -1.05 13.52 -4.23
C ARG A 103 -1.45 14.21 -2.92
N ASP A 104 -2.22 15.29 -3.02
CA ASP A 104 -2.74 16.05 -1.88
C ASP A 104 -3.74 15.24 -1.04
N GLY A 105 -4.41 14.27 -1.66
CA GLY A 105 -5.24 13.28 -0.97
C GLY A 105 -4.45 12.25 -0.15
N SER A 106 -3.12 12.30 -0.22
CA SER A 106 -2.22 11.35 0.43
C SER A 106 -1.27 12.04 1.42
N ARG A 107 -0.71 11.28 2.35
CA ARG A 107 0.37 11.73 3.25
C ARG A 107 1.65 10.97 2.93
N LEU A 108 2.77 11.68 2.86
CA LEU A 108 4.08 11.06 2.72
C LEU A 108 4.45 10.35 4.03
N LEU A 109 4.89 9.09 3.93
CA LEU A 109 5.41 8.34 5.07
C LEU A 109 6.88 8.68 5.31
N THR A 110 7.27 8.72 6.58
CA THR A 110 8.68 8.86 6.98
C THR A 110 9.20 7.57 7.59
N ILE A 111 10.53 7.37 7.53
CA ILE A 111 11.20 6.22 8.17
C ILE A 111 10.83 6.15 9.65
N GLN A 112 10.93 7.28 10.37
CA GLN A 112 10.65 7.36 11.80
C GLN A 112 9.20 6.95 12.15
N GLU A 113 8.22 7.37 11.36
CA GLU A 113 6.82 7.00 11.58
C GLU A 113 6.61 5.48 11.45
N VAL A 114 7.22 4.87 10.44
CA VAL A 114 7.04 3.44 10.17
C VAL A 114 7.85 2.60 11.18
N GLU A 115 9.05 3.02 11.58
CA GLU A 115 9.85 2.36 12.62
C GLU A 115 9.13 2.35 13.96
N LYS A 116 8.55 3.49 14.39
CA LYS A 116 7.76 3.56 15.61
C LYS A 116 6.59 2.56 15.61
N LYS A 117 5.90 2.41 14.47
CA LYS A 117 4.81 1.44 14.32
C LYS A 117 5.30 -0.01 14.36
N ASP A 118 6.47 -0.30 13.78
CA ASP A 118 7.06 -1.63 13.79
C ASP A 118 7.54 -2.05 15.18
N VAL A 119 8.17 -1.13 15.92
CA VAL A 119 8.54 -1.34 17.32
C VAL A 119 7.31 -1.61 18.19
N ALA A 120 6.27 -0.78 18.08
CA ALA A 120 5.04 -0.97 18.85
C ALA A 120 4.40 -2.35 18.58
N LYS A 121 4.36 -2.78 17.31
CA LYS A 121 3.89 -4.12 16.92
C LYS A 121 4.73 -5.23 17.58
N LYS A 122 6.06 -5.10 17.60
CA LYS A 122 6.97 -6.07 18.23
C LYS A 122 6.74 -6.17 19.73
N ILE A 123 6.57 -5.04 20.42
CA ILE A 123 6.26 -5.01 21.87
C ILE A 123 4.94 -5.72 22.16
N VAL A 124 3.87 -5.39 21.44
CA VAL A 124 2.56 -6.05 21.61
C VAL A 124 2.66 -7.57 21.42
N ASN A 125 3.41 -8.02 20.41
CA ASN A 125 3.62 -9.45 20.17
C ASN A 125 4.44 -10.15 21.27
N LEU A 126 5.28 -9.43 22.01
CA LEU A 126 6.03 -9.97 23.15
C LEU A 126 5.15 -10.12 24.39
N LEU A 127 4.24 -9.16 24.63
CA LEU A 127 3.33 -9.16 25.78
C LEU A 127 2.18 -10.16 25.66
N LEU A 128 1.86 -10.61 24.45
CA LEU A 128 0.80 -11.58 24.15
C LEU A 128 1.31 -13.03 24.03
N ARG A 129 2.58 -13.27 24.32
CA ARG A 129 3.19 -14.60 24.42
C ARG A 129 3.20 -15.07 25.86
#